data_AF-A0A3A0CLJ2-F1
#
_entry.id   AF-A0A3A0CLJ2-F1
#
_cell.length_a   1.000
_cell.length_b   1.000
_cell.length_c   1.000
_cell.angle_alpha   90.00
_cell.angle_beta   90.00
_cell.angle_gamma   90.00
#
_symmetry.space_group_name_H-M   'P 1'
#
loop_
_entity.id
_entity.type
_entity.pdbx_description
1 polymer ?
#
loop_
_entity_poly.entity_id
_entity_poly.type
_entity_poly.pdbx_seq_one_letter_code
_entity_poly.pdbx_strand_id
1 'polypeptide(L)'
;MLSATYKFYAHQPYFKFVSTMEITSEISLVLLRNDEMTMDSLFTHVAFQRPGGELVDLPLAERYAVLEQQPIEHEAPWLCFYHREKGYAFGSIRLREDNTNSFGSTSPTFEPHTRISDGANGGKYWNRRLVNERATVLPRGSRNAEENAYLVFKIENGDRLAAIKYWAERLRNPIRVN
;
A
#
# COMPACT_ATOMS: atom_id res chain seq x y z
N MET A 1 17.14 0.47 -13.36
CA MET A 1 16.14 1.17 -14.21
C MET A 1 14.89 1.42 -13.36
N LEU A 2 14.28 2.59 -13.48
CA LEU A 2 13.08 2.97 -12.74
C LEU A 2 12.03 3.47 -13.73
N SER A 3 10.78 3.03 -13.56
CA SER A 3 9.64 3.57 -14.29
C SER A 3 8.44 3.73 -13.35
N ALA A 4 7.65 4.77 -13.59
CA ALA A 4 6.43 5.06 -12.86
C ALA A 4 5.39 5.60 -13.85
N THR A 5 4.14 5.18 -13.71
CA THR A 5 3.05 5.59 -14.60
C THR A 5 1.78 5.79 -13.81
N TYR A 6 1.13 6.92 -14.04
CA TYR A 6 -0.18 7.26 -13.50
C TYR A 6 -1.22 7.14 -14.62
N LYS A 7 -2.34 6.47 -14.35
CA LYS A 7 -3.47 6.37 -15.26
C LYS A 7 -4.72 6.91 -14.59
N PHE A 8 -5.26 7.98 -15.16
CA PHE A 8 -6.50 8.61 -14.74
C PHE A 8 -7.63 8.17 -15.66
N TYR A 9 -8.79 7.88 -15.08
CA TYR A 9 -9.96 7.41 -15.82
C TYR A 9 -11.09 8.41 -15.61
N ALA A 10 -11.78 8.78 -16.70
CA ALA A 10 -12.91 9.68 -16.63
C ALA A 10 -13.98 9.11 -15.69
N HIS A 11 -14.48 9.97 -14.78
CA HIS A 11 -15.56 9.67 -13.83
C HIS A 11 -15.29 8.50 -12.86
N GLN A 12 -14.03 8.08 -12.69
CA GLN A 12 -13.67 7.09 -11.67
C GLN A 12 -13.14 7.78 -10.40
N PRO A 13 -13.45 7.25 -9.20
CA PRO A 13 -12.98 7.81 -7.94
C PRO A 13 -11.52 7.43 -7.62
N TYR A 14 -10.85 6.72 -8.54
CA TYR A 14 -9.48 6.26 -8.37
C TYR A 14 -8.62 6.56 -9.59
N PHE A 15 -7.31 6.62 -9.36
CA PHE A 15 -6.30 6.51 -10.41
C PHE A 15 -5.45 5.27 -10.15
N LYS A 16 -4.86 4.73 -11.22
CA LYS A 16 -3.88 3.64 -11.08
C LYS A 16 -2.47 4.18 -11.10
N PHE A 17 -1.65 3.65 -10.21
CA PHE A 17 -0.21 3.83 -10.19
C PHE A 17 0.46 2.50 -10.48
N VAL A 18 1.39 2.50 -11.44
CA VAL A 18 2.24 1.36 -11.76
C VAL A 18 3.67 1.80 -11.63
N SER A 19 4.49 1.05 -10.91
CA SER A 19 5.93 1.29 -10.87
C SER A 19 6.72 0.00 -11.08
N THR A 20 7.93 0.15 -11.61
CA THR A 20 8.89 -0.94 -11.76
C THR A 20 10.28 -0.43 -11.41
N MET A 21 11.02 -1.21 -10.64
CA MET A 21 12.42 -1.00 -10.32
C MET A 21 13.23 -2.24 -10.66
N GLU A 22 14.35 -2.06 -11.33
CA GLU A 22 15.35 -3.11 -11.56
C GLU A 22 16.74 -2.62 -11.09
N ILE A 23 17.40 -3.46 -10.29
CA ILE A 23 18.75 -3.25 -9.80
C ILE A 23 19.76 -3.62 -10.90
N THR A 24 20.48 -2.64 -11.43
CA THR A 24 21.39 -2.84 -12.58
C THR A 24 22.83 -3.21 -12.17
N SER A 25 23.15 -3.00 -10.90
CA SER A 25 24.41 -3.34 -10.23
C SER A 25 24.10 -3.68 -8.78
N GLU A 26 24.83 -4.63 -8.20
CA GLU A 26 24.64 -5.00 -6.79
C GLU A 26 24.64 -3.76 -5.88
N ILE A 27 23.71 -3.73 -4.94
CA ILE A 27 23.59 -2.65 -3.96
C ILE A 27 23.19 -3.23 -2.61
N SER A 28 23.76 -2.69 -1.54
CA SER A 28 23.28 -2.92 -0.18
C SER A 28 22.38 -1.76 0.22
N LEU A 29 21.14 -2.06 0.62
CA LEU A 29 20.20 -1.05 1.12
C LEU A 29 19.55 -1.48 2.43
N VAL A 30 19.13 -0.49 3.22
CA VAL A 30 18.45 -0.71 4.51
C VAL A 30 16.94 -0.53 4.41
N LEU A 31 16.45 0.10 3.34
CA LEU A 31 15.04 0.31 3.09
C LEU A 31 14.76 0.18 1.59
N LEU A 32 13.80 -0.67 1.25
CA LEU A 32 13.17 -0.71 -0.06
C LEU A 32 11.66 -0.60 0.16
N ARG A 33 11.05 0.44 -0.41
CA ARG A 33 9.67 0.83 -0.15
C ARG A 33 8.90 1.03 -1.45
N ASN A 34 7.63 0.69 -1.41
CA ASN A 34 6.65 0.97 -2.45
C ASN A 34 5.27 1.19 -1.78
N ASP A 35 4.21 1.40 -2.56
CA ASP A 35 2.89 1.76 -2.03
C ASP A 35 2.98 2.82 -0.91
N GLU A 36 3.64 3.94 -1.21
CA GLU A 36 3.95 4.99 -0.25
C GLU A 36 3.04 6.19 -0.44
N MET A 37 2.57 6.74 0.68
CA MET A 37 1.68 7.88 0.70
C MET A 37 1.96 8.69 1.96
N THR A 38 2.26 9.98 1.81
CA THR A 38 2.40 10.95 2.90
C THR A 38 1.29 11.99 2.88
N MET A 39 0.59 12.18 4.01
CA MET A 39 -0.41 13.24 4.19
C MET A 39 -0.20 13.99 5.50
N ASP A 40 -0.75 15.20 5.54
CA ASP A 40 -0.86 16.02 6.74
C ASP A 40 -1.79 15.37 7.78
N SER A 41 -2.06 16.06 8.88
CA SER A 41 -2.92 15.60 9.99
C SER A 41 -4.42 15.52 9.65
N LEU A 42 -4.76 15.21 8.39
CA LEU A 42 -6.12 15.17 7.86
C LEU A 42 -6.90 13.94 8.32
N PHE A 43 -6.24 12.84 8.66
CA PHE A 43 -6.91 11.59 8.96
C PHE A 43 -6.86 11.26 10.45
N THR A 44 -7.92 10.65 10.95
CA THR A 44 -8.06 10.28 12.37
C THR A 44 -7.99 8.78 12.59
N HIS A 45 -8.25 7.98 11.56
CA HIS A 45 -8.33 6.53 11.64
C HIS A 45 -7.63 5.88 10.45
N VAL A 46 -7.26 4.61 10.65
CA VAL A 46 -6.80 3.71 9.61
C VAL A 46 -7.70 2.48 9.60
N ALA A 47 -8.02 2.00 8.42
CA ALA A 47 -8.63 0.70 8.23
C ALA A 47 -7.92 -0.09 7.14
N PHE A 48 -7.86 -1.40 7.29
CA PHE A 48 -7.29 -2.32 6.30
C PHE A 48 -7.95 -3.69 6.43
N GLN A 49 -7.76 -4.50 5.40
CA GLN A 49 -8.12 -5.90 5.43
C GLN A 49 -6.85 -6.73 5.47
N ARG A 50 -6.81 -7.74 6.35
CA ARG A 50 -5.76 -8.76 6.33
C ARG A 50 -5.98 -9.74 5.18
N PRO A 51 -4.95 -10.45 4.68
CA PRO A 51 -5.11 -11.44 3.62
C PRO A 51 -6.19 -12.52 3.88
N GLY A 52 -6.42 -12.87 5.16
CA GLY A 52 -7.48 -13.79 5.59
C GLY A 52 -8.89 -13.21 5.60
N GLY A 53 -9.07 -11.95 5.23
CA GLY A 53 -10.37 -11.27 5.16
C GLY A 53 -10.76 -10.49 6.42
N GLU A 54 -10.05 -10.67 7.53
CA GLU A 54 -10.24 -9.90 8.77
C GLU A 54 -10.13 -8.40 8.51
N LEU A 55 -11.09 -7.63 9.02
CA LEU A 55 -11.08 -6.17 8.94
C LEU A 55 -10.52 -5.60 10.23
N VAL A 56 -9.54 -4.72 10.10
CA VAL A 56 -9.01 -3.93 11.20
C VAL A 56 -9.35 -2.47 10.95
N ASP A 57 -9.92 -1.81 11.95
CA ASP A 57 -10.32 -0.40 11.90
C ASP A 57 -10.04 0.23 13.27
N LEU A 58 -9.11 1.19 13.32
CA LEU A 58 -8.65 1.77 14.58
C LEU A 58 -8.28 3.25 14.45
N PRO A 59 -8.33 4.01 15.56
CA PRO A 59 -7.79 5.37 15.60
C PRO A 59 -6.29 5.38 15.31
N LEU A 60 -5.81 6.33 14.50
CA LEU A 60 -4.37 6.46 14.20
C LEU A 60 -3.53 6.67 15.47
N ALA A 61 -4.11 7.24 16.53
CA ALA A 61 -3.44 7.41 17.82
C ALA A 61 -3.09 6.07 18.52
N GLU A 62 -3.90 5.03 18.32
CA GLU A 62 -3.76 3.72 18.99
C GLU A 62 -2.90 2.74 18.18
N ARG A 63 -2.50 3.12 16.96
CA ARG A 63 -1.90 2.22 15.98
C ARG A 63 -0.62 1.53 16.43
N TYR A 64 0.25 2.19 17.20
CA TYR A 64 1.53 1.58 17.58
C TYR A 64 1.30 0.37 18.49
N ALA A 65 0.42 0.51 19.48
CA ALA A 65 0.09 -0.58 20.41
C ALA A 65 -0.42 -1.84 19.69
N VAL A 66 -1.13 -1.67 18.57
CA VAL A 66 -1.67 -2.78 17.76
C VAL A 66 -0.66 -3.28 16.72
N LEU A 67 -0.10 -2.38 15.92
CA LEU A 67 0.68 -2.72 14.73
C LEU A 67 2.13 -3.09 15.03
N GLU A 68 2.67 -2.76 16.21
CA GLU A 68 3.97 -3.28 16.64
C GLU A 68 3.90 -4.76 17.04
N GLN A 69 2.74 -5.22 17.52
CA GLN A 69 2.51 -6.63 17.85
C GLN A 69 2.15 -7.44 16.61
N GLN A 70 1.33 -6.86 15.73
CA GLN A 70 0.89 -7.52 14.50
C GLN A 70 0.91 -6.51 13.34
N PRO A 71 2.06 -6.38 12.64
CA PRO A 71 2.18 -5.52 11.49
C PRO A 71 1.11 -5.80 10.42
N ILE A 72 0.85 -4.80 9.59
CA ILE A 72 -0.02 -4.97 8.42
C ILE A 72 0.77 -5.78 7.38
N GLU A 73 0.22 -6.88 6.91
CA GLU A 73 0.86 -7.73 5.92
C GLU A 73 1.13 -6.96 4.62
N HIS A 74 2.25 -7.23 3.94
CA HIS A 74 2.54 -6.57 2.65
C HIS A 74 1.55 -6.97 1.54
N GLU A 75 0.87 -8.11 1.71
CA GLU A 75 -0.18 -8.63 0.83
C GLU A 75 -1.59 -8.13 1.18
N ALA A 76 -1.74 -7.31 2.22
CA ALA A 76 -3.03 -6.72 2.59
C ALA A 76 -3.70 -6.12 1.34
N PRO A 77 -4.91 -6.58 0.94
CA PRO A 77 -5.48 -6.26 -0.36
C PRO A 77 -5.77 -4.77 -0.53
N TRP A 78 -6.00 -4.06 0.57
CA TRP A 78 -6.17 -2.63 0.61
C TRP A 78 -5.93 -2.09 2.02
N LEU A 79 -5.61 -0.80 2.09
CA LEU A 79 -5.65 0.01 3.31
C LEU A 79 -6.17 1.40 2.97
N CYS A 80 -6.75 2.08 3.96
CA CYS A 80 -7.12 3.48 3.85
C CYS A 80 -6.93 4.24 5.15
N PHE A 81 -6.60 5.51 5.00
CA PHE A 81 -6.80 6.49 6.05
C PHE A 81 -8.13 7.20 5.84
N TYR A 82 -8.77 7.55 6.94
CA TYR A 82 -10.01 8.30 6.89
C TYR A 82 -10.20 9.27 8.04
N HIS A 83 -11.01 10.29 7.81
CA HIS A 83 -11.46 11.21 8.84
C HIS A 83 -12.90 10.88 9.21
N ARG A 84 -13.09 10.30 10.41
CA ARG A 84 -14.40 9.84 10.88
C ARG A 84 -15.47 10.94 10.85
N GLU A 85 -15.18 12.11 11.39
CA GLU A 85 -16.17 13.20 11.49
C GLU A 85 -16.38 13.98 10.18
N LYS A 86 -15.33 14.14 9.36
CA LYS A 86 -15.40 14.88 8.10
C LYS A 86 -15.90 14.03 6.93
N GLY A 87 -15.98 12.71 7.10
CA GLY A 87 -16.63 11.81 6.14
C GLY A 87 -15.85 11.62 4.84
N TYR A 88 -14.51 11.72 4.86
CA TYR A 88 -13.67 11.47 3.69
C TYR A 88 -12.56 10.48 4.00
N ALA A 89 -12.10 9.79 2.96
CA ALA A 89 -11.07 8.78 3.04
C ALA A 89 -10.18 8.77 1.79
N PHE A 90 -8.96 8.29 1.99
CA PHE A 90 -8.00 8.01 0.93
C PHE A 90 -7.38 6.64 1.18
N GLY A 91 -7.34 5.79 0.16
CA GLY A 91 -6.82 4.44 0.29
C GLY A 91 -6.07 3.94 -0.91
N SER A 92 -5.27 2.91 -0.68
CA SER A 92 -4.58 2.12 -1.70
C SER A 92 -5.22 0.75 -1.78
N ILE A 93 -5.63 0.37 -2.99
CA ILE A 93 -6.05 -0.99 -3.34
C ILE A 93 -4.89 -1.61 -4.10
N ARG A 94 -4.27 -2.64 -3.52
CA ARG A 94 -3.14 -3.33 -4.13
C ARG A 94 -3.66 -4.26 -5.21
N LEU A 95 -3.21 -4.10 -6.45
CA LEU A 95 -3.69 -4.90 -7.58
C LEU A 95 -2.67 -5.94 -8.00
N ARG A 96 -1.39 -5.55 -7.99
CA ARG A 96 -0.29 -6.46 -8.32
C ARG A 96 0.94 -6.11 -7.50
N GLU A 97 1.63 -7.16 -7.10
CA GLU A 97 3.00 -7.12 -6.63
C GLU A 97 3.77 -8.21 -7.37
N ASP A 98 4.93 -7.83 -7.92
CA ASP A 98 5.83 -8.74 -8.61
C ASP A 98 7.25 -8.44 -8.12
N ASN A 99 7.77 -9.35 -7.32
CA ASN A 99 9.12 -9.30 -6.78
C ASN A 99 10.02 -10.36 -7.42
N THR A 100 9.69 -10.82 -8.63
CA THR A 100 10.51 -11.77 -9.39
C THR A 100 11.65 -11.04 -10.10
N ASN A 101 12.87 -11.50 -9.87
CA ASN A 101 14.10 -11.01 -10.50
C ASN A 101 14.17 -11.38 -11.98
N SER A 102 15.12 -10.79 -12.71
CA SER A 102 15.32 -10.99 -14.15
C SER A 102 15.67 -12.44 -14.56
N PHE A 103 15.96 -13.31 -13.60
CA PHE A 103 16.31 -14.72 -13.79
C PHE A 103 15.19 -15.67 -13.36
N GLY A 104 14.01 -15.15 -12.98
CA GLY A 104 12.85 -15.96 -12.60
C GLY A 104 12.81 -16.40 -11.12
N SER A 105 13.74 -15.95 -10.28
CA SER A 105 13.74 -16.21 -8.83
C SER A 105 13.21 -14.99 -8.05
N THR A 106 12.88 -15.14 -6.78
CA THR A 106 12.43 -14.01 -5.93
C THR A 106 13.60 -13.09 -5.59
N SER A 107 13.41 -11.77 -5.72
CA SER A 107 14.37 -10.77 -5.26
C SER A 107 14.45 -10.76 -3.73
N PRO A 108 15.63 -10.55 -3.11
CA PRO A 108 15.75 -10.58 -1.66
C PRO A 108 14.85 -9.54 -0.96
N THR A 109 14.23 -9.97 0.14
CA THR A 109 13.41 -9.13 1.03
C THR A 109 13.85 -9.35 2.48
N PHE A 110 13.51 -8.43 3.36
CA PHE A 110 13.69 -8.59 4.80
C PHE A 110 12.50 -8.03 5.56
N GLU A 111 11.77 -8.91 6.25
CA GLU A 111 10.56 -8.62 7.04
C GLU A 111 9.54 -7.73 6.30
N PRO A 112 9.00 -8.18 5.15
CA PRO A 112 8.10 -7.36 4.37
C PRO A 112 6.77 -7.11 5.10
N HIS A 113 6.38 -5.85 5.22
CA HIS A 113 5.13 -5.43 5.86
C HIS A 113 4.78 -3.99 5.46
N THR A 114 3.57 -3.54 5.79
CA THR A 114 3.18 -2.13 5.67
C THR A 114 3.34 -1.45 7.02
N ARG A 115 4.09 -0.34 7.04
CA ARG A 115 4.27 0.48 8.24
C ARG A 115 3.52 1.78 8.12
N ILE A 116 2.93 2.22 9.23
CA ILE A 116 2.38 3.56 9.39
C ILE A 116 3.27 4.35 10.34
N SER A 117 3.74 5.50 9.89
CA SER A 117 4.72 6.31 10.60
C SER A 117 4.26 7.76 10.73
N ASP A 118 4.80 8.45 11.72
CA ASP A 118 4.58 9.89 11.89
C ASP A 118 5.43 10.68 10.90
N GLY A 119 4.80 11.59 10.16
CA GLY A 119 5.46 12.59 9.33
C GLY A 119 5.66 13.92 10.06
N ALA A 120 6.20 14.90 9.37
CA ALA A 120 6.30 16.26 9.88
C ALA A 120 4.92 16.85 10.22
N ASN A 121 4.86 17.77 11.17
CA ASN A 121 3.66 18.53 11.54
C ASN A 121 2.43 17.66 11.89
N GLY A 122 2.65 16.51 12.52
CA GLY A 122 1.57 15.59 12.91
C GLY A 122 1.01 14.76 11.75
N GLY A 123 1.58 14.88 10.56
CA GLY A 123 1.25 14.06 9.40
C GLY A 123 1.38 12.57 9.67
N LYS A 124 0.71 11.77 8.84
CA LYS A 124 0.76 10.32 8.88
C LYS A 124 1.03 9.82 7.48
N TYR A 125 1.89 8.83 7.38
CA TYR A 125 2.21 8.22 6.11
C TYR A 125 2.28 6.71 6.26
N TRP A 126 1.98 6.01 5.17
CA TRP A 126 2.22 4.58 5.08
C TRP A 126 3.23 4.28 3.98
N ASN A 127 3.87 3.13 4.09
CA ASN A 127 4.67 2.53 3.02
C ASN A 127 4.64 1.02 3.19
N ARG A 128 4.59 0.29 2.08
CA ARG A 128 4.92 -1.13 2.06
C ARG A 128 6.43 -1.27 1.97
N ARG A 129 7.04 -1.93 2.94
CA ARG A 129 8.47 -2.20 3.05
C ARG A 129 8.74 -3.61 2.54
N LEU A 130 9.67 -3.74 1.62
CA LEU A 130 10.20 -5.03 1.16
C LEU A 130 11.55 -5.36 1.80
N VAL A 131 12.32 -4.34 2.12
CA VAL A 131 13.48 -4.45 3.02
C VAL A 131 13.24 -3.49 4.17
N ASN A 132 13.24 -4.02 5.40
CA ASN A 132 12.95 -3.27 6.60
C ASN A 132 14.18 -3.13 7.52
N GLU A 133 14.78 -1.94 7.56
CA GLU A 133 15.74 -1.49 8.59
C GLU A 133 16.93 -2.44 8.84
N ARG A 134 17.27 -3.27 7.86
CA ARG A 134 18.43 -4.17 7.86
C ARG A 134 19.12 -4.12 6.52
N ALA A 135 20.44 -3.95 6.56
CA ALA A 135 21.28 -4.02 5.37
C ALA A 135 21.05 -5.35 4.64
N THR A 136 20.49 -5.24 3.44
CA THR A 136 20.14 -6.37 2.57
C THR A 136 20.80 -6.14 1.23
N VAL A 137 21.57 -7.13 0.77
CA VAL A 137 22.23 -7.09 -0.53
C VAL A 137 21.21 -7.47 -1.60
N LEU A 138 20.97 -6.57 -2.53
CA LEU A 138 20.18 -6.82 -3.74
C LEU A 138 21.14 -7.04 -4.90
N PRO A 139 21.24 -8.28 -5.43
CA PRO A 139 22.07 -8.54 -6.59
C PRO A 139 21.53 -7.84 -7.84
N ARG A 140 22.40 -7.63 -8.83
CA ARG A 140 21.99 -7.24 -10.18
C ARG A 140 20.87 -8.15 -10.69
N GLY A 141 19.86 -7.57 -11.33
CA GLY A 141 18.68 -8.26 -11.83
C GLY A 141 17.54 -8.36 -10.81
N SER A 142 17.76 -8.00 -9.54
CA SER A 142 16.67 -7.88 -8.56
C SER A 142 15.64 -6.88 -9.06
N ARG A 143 14.37 -7.25 -9.01
CA ARG A 143 13.26 -6.46 -9.55
C ARG A 143 12.09 -6.42 -8.57
N ASN A 144 11.48 -5.24 -8.51
CA ASN A 144 10.25 -4.93 -7.82
C ASN A 144 9.30 -4.28 -8.83
N ALA A 145 8.04 -4.67 -8.82
CA ALA A 145 6.99 -4.01 -9.59
C ALA A 145 5.70 -4.00 -8.78
N GLU A 146 4.95 -2.91 -8.89
CA GLU A 146 3.64 -2.78 -8.27
C GLU A 146 2.61 -2.20 -9.22
N GLU A 147 1.36 -2.52 -8.93
CA GLU A 147 0.20 -1.80 -9.43
C GLU A 147 -0.76 -1.59 -8.26
N ASN A 148 -1.08 -0.33 -7.97
CA ASN A 148 -2.04 0.08 -6.96
C ASN A 148 -3.12 0.97 -7.60
N ALA A 149 -4.35 0.89 -7.10
CA ALA A 149 -5.37 1.89 -7.36
C ALA A 149 -5.54 2.76 -6.11
N TYR A 150 -5.27 4.06 -6.25
CA TYR A 150 -5.46 5.03 -5.18
C TYR A 150 -6.86 5.63 -5.29
N LEU A 151 -7.66 5.45 -4.24
CA LEU A 151 -9.08 5.76 -4.18
C LEU A 151 -9.33 6.92 -3.23
N VAL A 152 -10.05 7.96 -3.69
CA VAL A 152 -10.64 9.00 -2.84
C VAL A 152 -12.13 8.70 -2.71
N PHE A 153 -12.66 8.63 -1.49
CA PHE A 153 -14.05 8.27 -1.29
C PHE A 153 -14.66 8.95 -0.06
N LYS A 154 -15.99 9.08 -0.09
CA LYS A 154 -16.77 9.55 1.06
C LYS A 154 -17.06 8.38 2.00
N ILE A 155 -17.14 8.72 3.28
CA ILE A 155 -17.66 7.83 4.31
C ILE A 155 -19.10 8.27 4.59
N GLU A 156 -20.02 7.33 4.41
CA GLU A 156 -21.43 7.53 4.68
C GLU A 156 -21.82 6.89 6.02
N ASN A 157 -22.96 7.34 6.57
CA ASN A 157 -23.51 6.78 7.79
C ASN A 157 -23.97 5.33 7.53
N GLY A 158 -23.17 4.36 7.97
CA GLY A 158 -23.37 2.93 7.72
C GLY A 158 -22.05 2.16 7.70
N ASP A 159 -21.84 1.32 6.70
CA ASP A 159 -20.54 0.69 6.45
C ASP A 159 -19.56 1.71 5.84
N ARG A 160 -18.76 2.33 6.73
CA ARG A 160 -17.74 3.33 6.36
C ARG A 160 -16.68 2.82 5.38
N LEU A 161 -16.55 1.50 5.23
CA LEU A 161 -15.57 0.85 4.37
C LEU A 161 -16.22 0.27 3.09
N ALA A 162 -17.52 0.48 2.88
CA ALA A 162 -18.23 -0.08 1.73
C ALA A 162 -17.60 0.30 0.39
N ALA A 163 -17.21 1.56 0.22
CA ALA A 163 -16.63 2.04 -1.04
C ALA A 163 -15.29 1.35 -1.37
N ILE A 164 -14.36 1.27 -0.40
CA ILE A 164 -13.07 0.62 -0.66
C ILE A 164 -13.23 -0.89 -0.86
N LYS A 165 -14.13 -1.56 -0.12
CA LYS A 165 -14.46 -2.97 -0.35
C LYS A 165 -15.04 -3.19 -1.76
N TYR A 166 -16.00 -2.37 -2.16
CA TYR A 166 -16.63 -2.42 -3.48
C TYR A 166 -15.61 -2.31 -4.63
N TRP A 167 -14.69 -1.35 -4.52
CA TRP A 167 -13.66 -1.14 -5.52
C TRP A 167 -12.55 -2.19 -5.46
N ALA A 168 -12.16 -2.63 -4.26
CA ALA A 168 -11.16 -3.69 -4.11
C ALA A 168 -11.61 -4.99 -4.76
N GLU A 169 -12.87 -5.39 -4.55
CA GLU A 169 -13.46 -6.57 -5.17
C GLU A 169 -13.40 -6.49 -6.71
N ARG A 170 -13.82 -5.37 -7.29
CA ARG A 170 -13.90 -5.18 -8.75
C ARG A 170 -12.54 -5.03 -9.42
N LEU A 171 -11.65 -4.25 -8.81
CA LEU A 171 -10.36 -3.95 -9.42
C LEU A 171 -9.38 -5.12 -9.31
N ARG A 172 -9.50 -5.94 -8.26
CA ARG A 172 -8.68 -7.15 -8.09
C ARG A 172 -9.24 -8.35 -8.86
N ASN A 173 -10.52 -8.34 -9.22
CA ASN A 173 -11.17 -9.39 -10.01
C ASN A 173 -11.82 -8.82 -11.28
N PRO A 174 -11.05 -8.22 -12.21
CA PRO A 174 -11.62 -7.64 -13.42
C PRO A 174 -12.18 -8.72 -14.33
N ILE A 175 -13.30 -8.43 -14.98
CA ILE A 175 -13.83 -9.27 -16.08
C ILE A 175 -12.76 -9.32 -17.17
N ARG A 176 -12.34 -10.53 -17.54
CA ARG A 176 -11.45 -10.77 -18.67
C ARG A 176 -12.32 -10.96 -19.90
N VAL A 177 -12.22 -10.04 -20.86
CA VAL A 177 -12.81 -10.22 -22.18
C VAL A 177 -11.73 -10.88 -23.05
N ASN A 178 -11.96 -12.14 -23.42
CA ASN A 178 -11.09 -12.91 -24.30
C ASN A 178 -11.54 -12.78 -25.76
#